data_AF-A0A947NTD6-F1
#
_entry.id   AF-A0A947NTD6-F1
#
_cell.length_a   1.000
_cell.length_b   1.000
_cell.length_c   1.000
_cell.angle_alpha   90.00
_cell.angle_beta   90.00
_cell.angle_gamma   90.00
#
_symmetry.space_group_name_H-M   'P 1'
#
loop_
_entity.id
_entity.type
_entity.pdbx_description
1 polymer ?
#
loop_
_entity_poly.entity_id
_entity_poly.type
_entity_poly.pdbx_seq_one_letter_code
_entity_poly.pdbx_strand_id
1 'polypeptide(L)'
;MATEQTTILILDDEPIVSKRLKPSLEKKGYEVETFTCSSDALKRVKERQFNIVITDLKMEGVDGMQFLTEVKEKYPDTEVIVITGFATMATAKESFNKGVFDFLAKPFKLGEIAEVISRAEEKIKNK
;
A
#
# COMPACT_ATOMS: atom_id res chain seq x y z
N MET A 1 2.48 27.40 -5.73
CA MET A 1 1.53 26.30 -5.99
C MET A 1 1.91 25.21 -5.01
N ALA A 2 1.04 24.88 -4.05
CA ALA A 2 1.34 23.80 -3.12
C ALA A 2 1.29 22.50 -3.94
N THR A 3 2.43 21.86 -4.17
CA THR A 3 2.44 20.50 -4.69
C THR A 3 1.78 19.63 -3.63
N GLU A 4 0.58 19.11 -3.90
CA GLU A 4 -0.09 18.21 -2.97
C GLU A 4 0.85 17.04 -2.67
N GLN A 5 1.13 16.85 -1.39
CA GLN A 5 2.04 15.82 -0.93
C GLN A 5 1.37 14.46 -1.13
N THR A 6 2.01 13.56 -1.88
CA THR A 6 1.47 12.22 -2.11
C THR A 6 1.34 11.47 -0.78
N THR A 7 0.12 11.04 -0.47
CA THR A 7 -0.24 10.37 0.79
C THR A 7 -0.17 8.85 0.64
N ILE A 8 0.46 8.19 1.60
CA ILE A 8 0.70 6.75 1.60
C ILE A 8 0.20 6.14 2.92
N LEU A 9 -0.65 5.12 2.80
CA LEU A 9 -1.01 4.26 3.93
C LEU A 9 -0.24 2.95 3.81
N ILE A 10 0.39 2.51 4.90
CA ILE A 10 1.07 1.22 5.01
C ILE A 10 0.32 0.36 6.00
N LEU A 11 -0.11 -0.83 5.59
CA LEU A 11 -0.76 -1.84 6.41
C LEU A 11 0.10 -3.11 6.43
N ASP A 12 0.76 -3.37 7.56
CA ASP A 12 1.63 -4.53 7.75
C ASP A 12 1.63 -4.89 9.24
N ASP A 13 1.35 -6.15 9.57
CA ASP A 13 1.36 -6.64 10.96
C ASP A 13 2.77 -6.73 11.54
N GLU A 14 3.81 -6.69 10.70
CA GLU A 14 5.20 -6.63 11.12
C GLU A 14 5.64 -5.17 11.40
N PRO A 15 5.83 -4.76 12.66
CA PRO A 15 6.17 -3.37 12.99
C PRO A 15 7.53 -2.94 12.40
N ILE A 16 8.39 -3.91 12.09
CA ILE A 16 9.70 -3.66 11.47
C ILE A 16 9.57 -3.09 10.05
N VAL A 17 8.54 -3.48 9.29
CA VAL A 17 8.29 -2.98 7.94
C VAL A 17 7.91 -1.50 8.02
N SER A 18 6.93 -1.17 8.86
CA SER A 18 6.51 0.21 9.13
C SER A 18 7.66 1.09 9.62
N LYS A 19 8.48 0.60 10.57
CA LYS A 19 9.65 1.34 11.09
C LYS A 19 10.73 1.61 10.05
N ARG A 20 10.84 0.79 9.00
CA ARG A 20 11.81 0.96 7.91
C ARG A 20 11.27 1.84 6.79
N LEU A 21 10.03 1.61 6.37
CA LEU A 21 9.42 2.30 5.24
C LEU A 21 9.07 3.74 5.57
N LYS A 22 8.41 3.99 6.69
CA LYS A 22 7.93 5.33 7.06
C LYS A 22 9.01 6.41 6.98
N PRO A 23 10.14 6.32 7.72
CA PRO A 23 11.17 7.36 7.65
C PRO A 23 11.86 7.43 6.28
N SER A 24 11.93 6.33 5.54
CA SER A 24 12.51 6.32 4.19
C SER A 24 11.63 7.06 3.18
N LEU A 25 10.31 6.95 3.31
CA LEU A 25 9.34 7.57 2.43
C LEU A 25 9.07 9.02 2.83
N GLU A 26 9.01 9.34 4.13
CA GLU A 26 8.92 10.73 4.60
C GLU A 26 10.12 11.56 4.13
N LYS A 27 11.34 10.99 4.15
CA LYS A 27 12.55 11.65 3.59
C LYS A 27 12.46 11.93 2.09
N LYS A 28 11.63 11.20 1.35
CA LYS A 28 11.37 11.42 -0.08
C LYS A 28 10.25 12.45 -0.31
N GLY A 29 9.64 12.98 0.75
CA GLY A 29 8.57 13.95 0.68
C GLY A 29 7.18 13.34 0.66
N TYR A 30 7.00 12.06 1.01
CA TYR A 30 5.67 11.46 1.14
C TYR A 30 5.07 11.73 2.52
N GLU A 31 3.75 11.83 2.60
CA GLU A 31 3.03 11.81 3.88
C GLU A 31 2.62 10.37 4.18
N VAL A 32 3.10 9.80 5.30
CA VAL A 32 3.00 8.35 5.54
C VAL A 32 2.31 8.02 6.85
N GLU A 33 1.25 7.23 6.74
CA GLU A 33 0.55 6.66 7.88
C GLU A 33 0.72 5.14 7.89
N THR A 34 0.95 4.57 9.07
CA THR A 34 1.25 3.14 9.24
C THR A 34 0.25 2.50 10.19
N PHE A 35 -0.24 1.33 9.83
CA PHE A 35 -1.20 0.54 10.58
C PHE A 35 -0.72 -0.90 10.67
N THR A 36 -0.91 -1.51 11.84
CA THR A 36 -0.68 -2.95 12.06
C THR A 36 -1.99 -3.72 12.16
N CYS A 37 -3.12 -3.02 12.00
CA CYS A 37 -4.46 -3.57 12.11
C CYS A 37 -5.32 -3.05 10.95
N SER A 38 -5.90 -3.97 10.19
CA SER A 38 -6.71 -3.63 9.01
C SER A 38 -7.99 -2.88 9.36
N SER A 39 -8.59 -3.11 10.54
CA SER A 39 -9.80 -2.38 10.95
C SER A 39 -9.52 -0.89 11.15
N ASP A 40 -8.34 -0.56 11.65
CA ASP A 40 -7.93 0.82 11.88
C ASP A 40 -7.54 1.47 10.55
N ALA A 41 -6.85 0.75 9.67
CA ALA A 41 -6.62 1.19 8.30
C ALA A 41 -7.93 1.45 7.54
N LEU A 42 -8.93 0.56 7.67
CA LEU A 42 -10.26 0.71 7.05
C LEU A 42 -11.04 1.92 7.58
N LYS A 43 -10.94 2.21 8.87
CA LYS A 43 -11.51 3.44 9.44
C LYS A 43 -10.79 4.66 8.86
N ARG A 44 -9.46 4.61 8.80
CA ARG A 44 -8.67 5.74 8.31
C ARG A 44 -8.95 6.08 6.85
N VAL A 45 -9.03 5.08 5.97
CA VAL A 45 -9.37 5.31 4.55
C VAL A 45 -10.79 5.88 4.36
N LYS A 46 -11.69 5.73 5.34
CA LYS A 46 -13.03 6.33 5.34
C LYS A 46 -13.02 7.79 5.79
N GLU A 47 -12.09 8.16 6.67
CA GLU A 47 -11.93 9.53 7.16
C GLU A 47 -11.13 10.41 6.19
N ARG A 48 -10.22 9.80 5.41
CA ARG A 48 -9.36 10.49 4.46
C ARG A 48 -9.00 9.58 3.30
N GLN A 49 -8.95 10.16 2.10
CA GLN A 49 -8.45 9.46 0.92
C GLN A 49 -6.92 9.40 0.90
N PHE A 50 -6.38 8.26 0.48
CA PHE A 50 -4.96 8.06 0.26
C PHE A 50 -4.67 7.90 -1.23
N ASN A 51 -3.54 8.44 -1.68
CA ASN A 51 -3.10 8.26 -3.07
C ASN A 51 -2.59 6.83 -3.29
N ILE A 52 -1.80 6.32 -2.34
CA ILE A 52 -1.19 5.00 -2.42
C ILE A 52 -1.48 4.22 -1.12
N VAL A 53 -1.83 2.95 -1.27
CA VAL A 53 -1.99 1.99 -0.17
C VAL A 53 -1.01 0.85 -0.38
N ILE A 54 -0.22 0.53 0.64
CA ILE A 54 0.71 -0.58 0.68
C ILE A 54 0.17 -1.57 1.71
N THR A 55 -0.12 -2.81 1.32
CA THR A 55 -0.73 -3.80 2.23
C THR A 55 -0.02 -5.15 2.16
N ASP A 56 0.12 -5.82 3.31
CA ASP A 56 0.35 -7.26 3.34
C ASP A 56 -0.96 -8.02 3.06
N LEU A 57 -0.85 -9.17 2.41
CA LEU A 57 -1.98 -10.08 2.21
C LEU A 57 -2.24 -10.95 3.42
N LYS A 58 -1.17 -11.34 4.13
CA LYS A 58 -1.27 -12.31 5.21
C LYS A 58 -1.02 -11.63 6.54
N MET A 59 -2.10 -11.23 7.19
CA MET A 59 -2.09 -10.75 8.57
C MET A 59 -2.95 -11.67 9.45
N GLU A 60 -2.62 -11.80 10.72
CA GLU A 60 -3.51 -12.46 11.68
C GLU A 60 -4.80 -11.63 11.89
N GLY A 61 -5.97 -12.22 11.64
CA GLY A 61 -7.28 -11.68 12.00
C GLY A 61 -8.15 -11.19 10.82
N VAL A 62 -7.59 -10.45 9.86
CA VAL A 62 -8.34 -9.95 8.69
C VAL A 62 -7.51 -10.15 7.43
N ASP A 63 -8.17 -10.68 6.41
CA ASP A 63 -7.56 -10.97 5.12
C ASP A 63 -7.18 -9.66 4.39
N GLY A 64 -5.90 -9.47 4.10
CA GLY A 64 -5.42 -8.32 3.31
C GLY A 64 -6.11 -8.24 1.94
N MET A 65 -6.62 -9.36 1.43
CA MET A 65 -7.44 -9.40 0.21
C MET A 65 -8.80 -8.73 0.39
N GLN A 66 -9.41 -8.83 1.57
CA GLN A 66 -10.67 -8.14 1.87
C GLN A 66 -10.44 -6.63 1.95
N PHE A 67 -9.38 -6.21 2.63
CA PHE A 67 -8.98 -4.80 2.70
C PHE A 67 -8.76 -4.22 1.30
N LEU A 68 -7.98 -4.92 0.48
CA LEU A 68 -7.70 -4.55 -0.91
C LEU A 68 -8.99 -4.43 -1.74
N THR A 69 -9.91 -5.39 -1.59
CA THR A 69 -11.21 -5.36 -2.30
C THR A 69 -12.01 -4.13 -1.88
N GLU A 70 -12.16 -3.87 -0.58
CA GLU A 70 -12.92 -2.71 -0.09
C GLU A 70 -12.30 -1.38 -0.53
N VAL A 71 -10.97 -1.28 -0.52
CA VAL A 71 -10.26 -0.07 -0.99
C VAL A 71 -10.48 0.14 -2.48
N LYS A 72 -10.30 -0.89 -3.32
CA LYS A 72 -10.45 -0.73 -4.78
C LYS A 72 -11.89 -0.48 -5.21
N GLU A 73 -12.89 -1.04 -4.51
CA GLU A 73 -14.31 -0.79 -4.80
C GLU A 73 -14.75 0.63 -4.40
N LYS A 74 -14.30 1.13 -3.24
CA LYS A 74 -14.73 2.43 -2.72
C LYS A 74 -13.87 3.60 -3.17
N TYR A 75 -12.58 3.34 -3.43
CA TYR A 75 -11.57 4.34 -3.78
C TYR A 75 -10.80 3.87 -5.02
N PRO A 76 -11.44 3.86 -6.20
CA PRO A 76 -10.84 3.32 -7.42
C PRO A 76 -9.57 4.07 -7.85
N ASP A 77 -9.46 5.35 -7.47
CA ASP A 77 -8.29 6.20 -7.75
C ASP A 77 -7.09 5.96 -6.82
N THR A 78 -7.30 5.28 -5.70
CA THR A 78 -6.21 4.84 -4.84
C THR A 78 -5.47 3.68 -5.51
N GLU A 79 -4.16 3.83 -5.67
CA GLU A 79 -3.30 2.77 -6.19
C GLU A 79 -2.86 1.86 -5.03
N VAL A 80 -3.05 0.56 -5.21
CA VAL A 80 -2.75 -0.44 -4.17
C VAL A 80 -1.50 -1.23 -4.57
N ILE A 81 -0.52 -1.31 -3.69
CA ILE A 81 0.70 -2.11 -3.83
C ILE A 81 0.65 -3.22 -2.77
N VAL A 82 0.85 -4.46 -3.19
CA VAL A 82 0.88 -5.60 -2.27
C VAL A 82 2.32 -5.96 -1.90
N ILE A 83 2.59 -6.16 -0.61
CA ILE A 83 3.87 -6.64 -0.09
C ILE A 83 3.68 -7.89 0.77
N THR A 84 4.15 -9.07 0.35
CA THR A 84 3.90 -10.29 1.16
C THR A 84 5.04 -11.31 1.15
N GLY A 85 5.26 -11.96 2.29
CA GLY A 85 6.20 -13.09 2.40
C GLY A 85 5.64 -14.42 1.87
N PHE A 86 4.35 -14.48 1.55
CA PHE A 86 3.67 -15.68 1.06
C PHE A 86 3.33 -15.58 -0.42
N ALA A 87 4.22 -14.93 -1.18
CA ALA A 87 4.04 -14.72 -2.59
C ALA A 87 3.94 -16.04 -3.36
N THR A 88 2.82 -16.26 -4.02
CA THR A 88 2.61 -17.35 -4.97
C THR A 88 2.06 -16.79 -6.28
N MET A 89 2.16 -17.57 -7.36
CA MET A 89 1.52 -17.20 -8.63
C MET A 89 0.01 -17.01 -8.47
N ALA A 90 -0.65 -17.78 -7.60
CA ALA A 90 -2.07 -17.67 -7.35
C ALA A 90 -2.44 -16.35 -6.67
N THR A 91 -1.76 -16.01 -5.56
CA THR A 91 -2.02 -14.76 -4.82
C THR A 91 -1.69 -13.51 -5.63
N ALA A 92 -0.61 -13.56 -6.42
CA ALA A 92 -0.26 -12.48 -7.33
C ALA A 92 -1.35 -12.29 -8.40
N LYS A 93 -1.77 -13.37 -9.06
CA LYS A 93 -2.83 -13.32 -10.08
C LYS A 93 -4.15 -12.80 -9.50
N GLU A 94 -4.51 -13.23 -8.30
CA GLU A 94 -5.73 -12.76 -7.63
C GLU A 94 -5.65 -11.26 -7.29
N SER A 95 -4.50 -10.79 -6.81
CA SER A 95 -4.27 -9.36 -6.52
C SER A 95 -4.42 -8.52 -7.78
N PHE A 96 -3.82 -8.92 -8.90
CA PHE A 96 -3.95 -8.22 -10.19
C PHE A 96 -5.38 -8.21 -10.71
N ASN A 97 -6.12 -9.32 -10.58
CA ASN A 97 -7.53 -9.36 -10.97
C ASN A 97 -8.41 -8.38 -10.19
N LYS A 98 -8.01 -8.01 -8.97
CA LYS A 98 -8.69 -7.01 -8.13
C LYS A 98 -8.22 -5.57 -8.39
N GLY A 99 -7.29 -5.37 -9.32
CA GLY A 99 -6.85 -4.04 -9.75
C GLY A 99 -5.77 -3.40 -8.89
N VAL A 100 -4.90 -4.20 -8.26
CA VAL A 100 -3.66 -3.66 -7.67
C VAL A 100 -2.76 -3.09 -8.75
N PHE A 101 -2.00 -2.08 -8.37
CA PHE A 101 -0.97 -1.48 -9.21
C PHE A 101 0.21 -2.44 -9.39
N ASP A 102 0.69 -3.03 -8.29
CA ASP A 102 1.85 -3.89 -8.30
C ASP A 102 1.87 -4.85 -7.10
N PHE A 103 2.75 -5.86 -7.19
CA PHE A 103 2.91 -6.93 -6.23
C PHE A 103 4.40 -7.21 -5.99
N LEU A 104 4.83 -7.16 -4.73
CA LEU A 104 6.22 -7.36 -4.33
C LEU A 104 6.33 -8.46 -3.26
N ALA A 105 7.25 -9.40 -3.46
CA ALA A 105 7.51 -10.46 -2.51
C ALA A 105 8.50 -10.01 -1.42
N LYS A 106 8.25 -10.34 -0.15
CA LYS A 106 9.25 -10.24 0.93
C LYS A 106 10.24 -11.42 0.81
N PRO A 107 11.54 -11.22 1.07
CA PRO A 107 12.19 -9.97 1.42
C PRO A 107 12.44 -9.08 0.20
N PHE A 108 12.27 -7.76 0.36
CA PHE A 108 12.56 -6.75 -0.66
C PHE A 108 13.55 -5.69 -0.13
N LYS A 109 14.19 -4.97 -1.06
CA LYS A 109 15.06 -3.83 -0.79
C LYS A 109 14.24 -2.55 -0.77
N LEU A 110 14.68 -1.57 0.03
CA LEU A 110 14.04 -0.24 0.07
C LEU A 110 14.00 0.46 -1.30
N GLY A 111 14.98 0.17 -2.18
CA GLY A 111 14.99 0.69 -3.55
C GLY A 111 13.86 0.12 -4.41
N GLU A 112 13.56 -1.18 -4.28
CA GLU A 112 12.53 -1.86 -5.09
C GLU A 112 11.14 -1.28 -4.78
N ILE A 113 10.79 -1.18 -3.50
CA ILE A 113 9.50 -0.60 -3.12
C ILE A 113 9.40 0.90 -3.45
N ALA A 114 10.51 1.64 -3.33
CA ALA A 114 10.53 3.06 -3.69
C ALA A 114 10.32 3.27 -5.20
N GLU A 115 10.86 2.38 -6.04
CA GLU A 115 10.63 2.41 -7.49
C GLU A 115 9.16 2.15 -7.82
N VAL A 116 8.55 1.14 -7.19
CA VAL A 116 7.11 0.86 -7.36
C VAL A 116 6.26 2.06 -6.95
N ILE A 117 6.54 2.67 -5.80
CA ILE A 117 5.83 3.87 -5.32
C ILE A 117 5.99 5.04 -6.29
N SER A 118 7.18 5.25 -6.84
CA SER A 118 7.43 6.30 -7.84
C SER A 118 6.57 6.11 -9.09
N ARG A 119 6.47 4.88 -9.61
CA ARG A 119 5.61 4.58 -10.77
C ARG A 119 4.13 4.76 -10.47
N ALA A 120 3.69 4.38 -9.26
CA ALA A 120 2.32 4.59 -8.82
C ALA A 120 1.99 6.09 -8.71
N GLU A 121 2.91 6.88 -8.15
CA GLU A 121 2.79 8.34 -8.07
C GLU A 121 2.72 8.99 -9.45
N GLU A 122 3.57 8.58 -10.39
CA GLU A 122 3.52 9.06 -11.79
C GLU A 122 2.18 8.74 -12.45
N LYS A 123 1.64 7.53 -12.26
CA LYS A 123 0.31 7.16 -12.77
C LYS A 123 -0.79 8.06 -12.20
N ILE A 124 -0.73 8.39 -10.91
CA ILE A 124 -1.72 9.26 -10.26
C ILE A 124 -1.62 10.70 -10.79
N LYS A 125 -0.41 11.21 -11.02
CA LYS A 125 -0.18 12.57 -11.54
C LYS A 125 -0.51 12.73 -13.03
N ASN A 126 -0.52 11.64 -13.79
CA ASN A 126 -0.81 11.63 -15.22
C ASN A 126 -2.30 11.37 -15.54
N LYS A 127 -3.13 11.15 -14.53
CA LYS A 127 -4.60 11.09 -14.65
C LYS A 127 -5.18 12.51 -14.57
#